data_AF-A0A834D7N6-F1
#
_entry.id   AF-A0A834D7N6-F1
#
_cell.length_a   1.000
_cell.length_b   1.000
_cell.length_c   1.000
_cell.angle_alpha   90.00
_cell.angle_beta   90.00
_cell.angle_gamma   90.00
#
_symmetry.space_group_name_H-M   'P 1'
#
loop_
_entity.id
_entity.type
_entity.pdbx_description
1 polymer ?
#
loop_
_entity_poly.entity_id
_entity_poly.type
_entity_poly.pdbx_seq_one_letter_code
_entity_poly.pdbx_strand_id
1 'polypeptide(L)'
;MVTDALLKANDYLEISSYTQDPSEYWKLDDTILKTIETAPNQELKESRDLILRIRSRNLYQFCNEYAVPKDRLENFKDVTPQDIICSQKNGGVILKEEDVAVSNVRIDLTRGRHNPLERIKFFKVWKLTFPARTFLYFTFVYT
;
A
#
# COMPACT_ATOMS: atom_id res chain seq x y z
N MET A 1 -3.03 1.42 10.98
CA MET A 1 -3.99 2.43 11.50
C MET A 1 -5.27 2.53 10.70
N VAL A 2 -5.29 3.05 9.45
CA VAL A 2 -6.55 3.09 8.66
C VAL A 2 -7.10 1.69 8.45
N THR A 3 -6.26 0.75 8.01
CA THR A 3 -6.63 -0.67 7.88
C THR A 3 -7.15 -1.25 9.18
N ASP A 4 -6.47 -1.00 10.31
CA ASP A 4 -6.91 -1.46 11.64
C ASP A 4 -8.30 -0.90 11.99
N ALA A 5 -8.54 0.38 11.71
CA ALA A 5 -9.86 0.99 11.92
C ALA A 5 -10.92 0.30 11.05
N LEU A 6 -10.63 0.05 9.77
CA LEU A 6 -11.56 -0.64 8.88
C LEU A 6 -11.82 -2.08 9.33
N LEU A 7 -10.79 -2.82 9.78
CA LEU A 7 -10.94 -4.16 10.34
C LEU A 7 -11.85 -4.15 11.56
N LYS A 8 -11.68 -3.19 12.47
CA LYS A 8 -12.53 -3.02 13.66
C LYS A 8 -13.97 -2.62 13.34
N ALA A 9 -14.20 -1.97 12.20
CA ALA A 9 -15.54 -1.63 11.74
C ALA A 9 -16.18 -2.77 10.92
N ASN A 10 -15.39 -3.74 10.44
CA ASN A 10 -15.86 -4.74 9.48
C ASN A 10 -16.92 -5.68 10.07
N ASP A 11 -16.84 -6.02 11.35
CA ASP A 11 -17.84 -6.89 12.01
C ASP A 11 -19.23 -6.24 12.05
N TYR A 12 -19.31 -4.91 11.96
CA TYR A 12 -20.57 -4.16 11.99
C TYR A 12 -21.02 -3.67 10.61
N LEU A 13 -20.09 -3.15 9.80
CA LEU A 13 -20.38 -2.59 8.48
C LEU A 13 -20.27 -3.61 7.34
N GLU A 14 -19.70 -4.78 7.62
CA GLU A 14 -19.47 -5.86 6.65
C GLU A 14 -18.72 -5.39 5.39
N ILE A 15 -17.76 -4.48 5.55
CA ILE A 15 -17.03 -3.81 4.45
C ILE A 15 -16.47 -4.82 3.43
N SER A 16 -15.93 -5.93 3.90
CA SER A 16 -15.38 -6.99 3.05
C SER A 16 -16.42 -7.65 2.14
N SER A 17 -17.69 -7.73 2.56
CA SER A 17 -18.76 -8.38 1.78
C SER A 17 -19.09 -7.61 0.50
N TYR A 18 -18.85 -6.29 0.47
CA TYR A 18 -19.16 -5.43 -0.66
C TYR A 18 -18.32 -5.81 -1.89
N THR A 19 -17.17 -6.46 -1.69
CA THR A 19 -16.31 -6.96 -2.79
C THR A 19 -16.96 -8.07 -3.62
N GLN A 20 -18.01 -8.71 -3.10
CA GLN A 20 -18.69 -9.83 -3.76
C GLN A 20 -19.85 -9.38 -4.66
N ASP A 21 -20.29 -8.13 -4.53
CA ASP A 21 -21.39 -7.56 -5.32
C ASP A 21 -20.97 -6.23 -5.97
N PRO A 22 -20.85 -6.17 -7.31
CA PRO A 22 -20.53 -4.93 -8.01
C PRO A 22 -21.47 -3.76 -7.69
N SER A 23 -22.73 -4.04 -7.36
CA SER A 23 -23.75 -3.03 -7.04
C SER A 23 -23.56 -2.40 -5.65
N GLU A 24 -22.80 -3.05 -4.77
CA GLU A 24 -22.35 -2.50 -3.49
C GLU A 24 -20.91 -1.98 -3.56
N TYR A 25 -20.03 -2.67 -4.30
CA TYR A 25 -18.62 -2.30 -4.42
C TYR A 25 -18.39 -0.88 -4.92
N TRP A 26 -19.18 -0.41 -5.90
CA TRP A 26 -19.02 0.96 -6.43
C TRP A 26 -19.29 2.06 -5.40
N LYS A 27 -20.03 1.75 -4.32
CA LYS A 27 -20.30 2.67 -3.20
C LYS A 27 -19.16 2.72 -2.20
N LEU A 28 -18.22 1.78 -2.26
CA LEU A 28 -17.08 1.72 -1.35
C LEU A 28 -16.03 2.75 -1.78
N ASP A 29 -16.00 3.87 -1.09
CA ASP A 29 -15.06 4.96 -1.30
C ASP A 29 -14.52 5.52 0.04
N ASP A 30 -13.74 6.59 -0.04
CA ASP A 30 -13.12 7.23 1.13
C ASP A 30 -14.14 7.81 2.12
N THR A 31 -15.41 7.99 1.72
CA THR A 31 -16.47 8.47 2.63
C THR A 31 -16.74 7.49 3.77
N ILE A 32 -16.34 6.22 3.64
CA ILE A 32 -16.46 5.22 4.70
C ILE A 32 -15.82 5.66 6.02
N LEU A 33 -14.70 6.38 5.95
CA LEU A 33 -14.05 6.94 7.14
C LEU A 33 -14.95 7.97 7.81
N LYS A 34 -15.62 8.82 7.01
CA LYS A 34 -16.57 9.80 7.54
C LYS A 34 -17.80 9.12 8.15
N THR A 35 -18.30 8.08 7.51
CA THR A 35 -19.41 7.26 8.02
C THR A 35 -19.09 6.70 9.40
N ILE A 36 -17.92 6.08 9.58
CA ILE A 36 -17.46 5.56 10.88
C ILE A 36 -17.28 6.68 11.92
N GLU A 37 -16.70 7.81 11.51
CA GLU A 37 -16.47 8.97 12.38
C GLU A 37 -17.78 9.54 12.95
N THR A 38 -18.85 9.61 12.14
CA THR A 38 -20.12 10.25 12.51
C THR A 38 -21.19 9.30 13.02
N ALA A 39 -21.04 7.99 12.82
CA ALA A 39 -22.02 7.01 13.30
C ALA A 39 -22.15 7.10 14.84
N PRO A 40 -23.37 7.00 15.41
CA PRO A 40 -23.54 7.01 16.86
C PRO A 40 -23.28 5.63 17.50
N ASN A 41 -23.19 4.58 16.69
CA ASN A 41 -23.10 3.17 17.11
C ASN A 41 -21.87 2.90 17.98
N GLN A 42 -22.07 2.13 19.04
CA GLN A 42 -21.02 1.80 20.02
C GLN A 42 -20.07 0.74 19.47
N GLU A 43 -20.56 -0.12 18.59
CA GLU A 43 -19.82 -1.15 17.84
C GLU A 43 -18.67 -0.53 17.03
N LEU A 44 -18.84 0.72 16.58
CA LEU A 44 -17.84 1.47 15.82
C LEU A 44 -16.89 2.30 16.69
N LYS A 45 -16.99 2.22 18.01
CA LYS A 45 -16.20 3.07 18.91
C LYS A 45 -14.69 2.88 18.73
N GLU A 46 -14.20 1.64 18.73
CA GLU A 46 -12.75 1.38 18.58
C GLU A 46 -12.21 1.90 17.24
N SER A 47 -12.99 1.70 16.17
CA SER A 47 -12.65 2.20 14.84
C SER A 47 -12.62 3.73 14.81
N ARG A 48 -13.62 4.39 15.42
CA ARG A 48 -13.69 5.84 15.54
C ARG A 48 -12.52 6.42 16.34
N ASP A 49 -12.14 5.78 17.44
CA ASP A 49 -11.01 6.20 18.28
C ASP A 49 -9.68 6.14 17.50
N LEU A 50 -9.48 5.09 16.68
CA LEU A 50 -8.33 5.01 15.78
C LEU A 50 -8.34 6.13 14.72
N ILE A 51 -9.49 6.43 14.12
CA ILE A 51 -9.59 7.53 13.14
C ILE A 51 -9.33 8.88 13.81
N LEU A 52 -9.87 9.13 15.00
CA LEU A 52 -9.62 10.34 15.80
C LEU A 52 -8.12 10.53 16.08
N ARG A 53 -7.41 9.44 16.41
CA ARG A 53 -5.94 9.47 16.55
C ARG A 53 -5.24 9.88 15.26
N ILE A 54 -5.68 9.37 14.10
CA ILE A 54 -5.12 9.76 12.79
C ILE A 54 -5.36 11.26 12.55
N ARG A 55 -6.58 11.75 12.78
CA ARG A 55 -6.95 13.17 12.59
C ARG A 55 -6.16 14.12 13.50
N SER A 56 -5.91 13.69 14.74
CA SER A 56 -5.11 14.44 15.72
C SER A 56 -3.60 14.21 15.59
N ARG A 57 -3.15 13.47 14.56
CA ARG A 57 -1.74 13.10 14.32
C ARG A 57 -1.09 12.33 15.47
N ASN A 58 -1.89 11.68 16.31
CA ASN A 58 -1.44 10.71 17.32
C ASN A 58 -1.21 9.33 16.69
N LEU A 59 -0.19 9.24 15.84
CA LEU A 59 0.12 8.08 15.02
C LEU A 59 0.96 7.04 15.77
N TYR A 60 1.02 5.82 15.22
CA TYR A 60 2.04 4.85 15.62
C TYR A 60 3.43 5.45 15.38
N GLN A 61 4.34 5.24 16.34
CA GLN A 61 5.69 5.77 16.24
C GLN A 61 6.52 4.92 15.28
N PHE A 62 7.26 5.60 14.41
CA PHE A 62 8.26 4.95 13.59
C PHE A 62 9.48 4.62 14.46
N CYS A 63 9.84 3.34 14.52
CA CYS A 63 10.95 2.88 15.35
C CYS A 63 12.24 2.69 14.54
N ASN A 64 12.18 1.94 13.44
CA ASN A 64 13.36 1.62 12.64
C ASN A 64 12.98 1.09 11.25
N GLU A 65 13.98 1.03 10.36
CA GLU A 65 13.91 0.38 9.05
C GLU A 65 15.18 -0.44 8.77
N TYR A 66 15.06 -1.47 7.94
CA TYR A 66 16.20 -2.27 7.49
C TYR A 66 16.09 -2.57 6.00
N ALA A 67 17.02 -2.03 5.23
CA ALA A 67 17.14 -2.33 3.81
C ALA A 67 17.87 -3.67 3.63
N VAL A 68 17.14 -4.71 3.25
CA VAL A 68 17.70 -6.04 3.00
C VAL A 68 18.71 -5.99 1.84
N PRO A 69 19.97 -6.40 2.05
CA PRO A 69 20.97 -6.46 0.98
C PRO A 69 20.52 -7.37 -0.17
N LYS A 70 20.82 -6.97 -1.41
CA LYS A 70 20.34 -7.66 -2.63
C LYS A 70 20.78 -9.13 -2.70
N ASP A 71 21.97 -9.43 -2.21
CA ASP A 71 22.56 -10.78 -2.16
C ASP A 71 21.82 -11.72 -1.19
N ARG A 72 21.09 -11.17 -0.21
CA ARG A 72 20.36 -11.95 0.80
C ARG A 72 18.86 -12.01 0.56
N LEU A 73 18.34 -11.15 -0.31
CA LEU A 73 16.91 -10.97 -0.57
C LEU A 73 16.19 -12.27 -0.95
N GLU A 74 16.89 -13.21 -1.57
CA GLU A 74 16.35 -14.48 -2.05
C GLU A 74 15.99 -15.45 -0.91
N ASN A 75 16.75 -15.40 0.19
CA ASN A 75 16.56 -16.26 1.36
C ASN A 75 16.04 -15.48 2.58
N PHE A 76 15.79 -14.18 2.42
CA PHE A 76 15.30 -13.33 3.49
C PHE A 76 13.80 -13.58 3.69
N LYS A 77 13.43 -14.02 4.88
CA LYS A 77 12.03 -14.23 5.26
C LYS A 77 11.42 -12.91 5.72
N ASP A 78 10.12 -12.77 5.54
CA ASP A 78 9.38 -11.64 6.09
C ASP A 78 9.55 -11.60 7.62
N VAL A 79 9.82 -10.40 8.14
CA VAL A 79 9.97 -10.18 9.58
C VAL A 79 8.59 -10.13 10.20
N THR A 80 8.43 -10.82 11.34
CA THR A 80 7.19 -10.80 12.14
C THR A 80 7.37 -9.92 13.39
N PRO A 81 6.28 -9.43 14.00
CA PRO A 81 6.35 -8.75 15.31
C PRO A 81 7.10 -9.57 16.36
N GLN A 82 6.89 -10.89 16.37
CA GLN A 82 7.52 -11.82 17.32
C GLN A 82 9.05 -11.89 17.17
N ASP A 83 9.57 -11.80 15.94
CA ASP A 83 11.02 -11.74 15.68
C ASP A 83 11.67 -10.49 16.31
N ILE A 84 10.91 -9.41 16.44
CA ILE A 84 11.37 -8.16 17.07
C ILE A 84 11.30 -8.28 18.59
N ILE A 85 10.18 -8.79 19.12
CA ILE A 85 9.92 -8.86 20.56
C ILE A 85 10.81 -9.88 21.25
N CYS A 86 11.13 -11.00 20.60
CA CYS A 86 12.03 -12.01 21.17
C CYS A 86 13.46 -11.48 21.40
N SER A 87 13.82 -10.34 20.80
CA SER A 87 15.10 -9.66 20.96
C SER A 87 15.07 -8.51 21.98
N GLN A 88 13.96 -8.33 22.70
CA GLN A 88 13.78 -7.23 23.66
C GLN A 88 14.76 -7.37 24.85
N LYS A 89 15.49 -6.28 25.16
CA LYS A 89 16.34 -6.19 26.36
C LYS A 89 15.52 -5.67 27.55
N ASN A 90 15.88 -6.06 28.78
CA ASN A 90 15.20 -5.58 29.99
C ASN A 90 15.32 -4.05 30.13
N GLY A 91 14.23 -3.34 29.83
CA GLY A 91 14.13 -1.88 29.83
C GLY A 91 12.96 -1.32 30.65
N GLY A 92 12.35 -2.13 31.53
CA GLY A 92 11.25 -1.72 32.41
C GLY A 92 9.84 -1.80 31.81
N VAL A 93 9.72 -1.82 30.47
CA VAL A 93 8.45 -2.07 29.75
C VAL A 93 8.59 -3.38 28.97
N ILE A 94 7.58 -4.25 29.07
CA ILE A 94 7.48 -5.49 28.30
C ILE A 94 6.49 -5.26 27.17
N LEU A 95 6.99 -5.22 25.93
CA LEU A 95 6.17 -5.12 24.74
C LEU A 95 5.59 -6.48 24.38
N LYS A 96 4.37 -6.46 23.85
CA LYS A 96 3.68 -7.63 23.31
C LYS A 96 3.57 -7.53 21.78
N GLU A 97 3.15 -8.63 21.14
CA GLU A 97 3.01 -8.70 19.68
C GLU A 97 2.06 -7.64 19.14
N GLU A 98 0.98 -7.34 19.86
CA GLU A 98 0.03 -6.30 19.50
C GLU A 98 0.59 -4.86 19.55
N ASP A 99 1.71 -4.64 20.23
CA ASP A 99 2.33 -3.31 20.37
C ASP A 99 3.27 -2.97 19.20
N VAL A 100 3.58 -3.95 18.34
CA VAL A 100 4.58 -3.83 17.26
C VAL A 100 3.93 -4.06 15.90
N ALA A 101 3.96 -3.03 15.05
CA ALA A 101 3.56 -3.14 13.65
C ALA A 101 4.79 -3.34 12.75
N VAL A 102 4.79 -4.37 11.91
CA VAL A 102 5.86 -4.66 10.94
C VAL A 102 5.34 -4.51 9.52
N SER A 103 6.10 -3.80 8.67
CA SER A 103 5.79 -3.63 7.25
C SER A 103 6.94 -4.16 6.40
N ASN A 104 6.72 -5.31 5.75
CA ASN A 104 7.65 -5.89 4.79
C ASN A 104 7.31 -5.34 3.39
N VAL A 105 8.16 -4.44 2.87
CA VAL A 105 7.92 -3.75 1.59
C VAL A 105 8.92 -4.22 0.55
N ARG A 106 8.40 -4.62 -0.62
CA ARG A 106 9.20 -4.93 -1.80
C ARG A 106 9.23 -3.73 -2.74
N ILE A 107 10.43 -3.27 -3.06
CA ILE A 107 10.65 -2.17 -4.02
C ILE A 107 11.22 -2.77 -5.31
N ASP A 108 10.46 -2.67 -6.40
CA ASP A 108 10.93 -3.04 -7.73
C ASP A 108 10.33 -2.16 -8.84
N LEU A 109 10.84 -2.33 -10.07
CA LEU A 109 10.38 -1.62 -11.27
C LEU A 109 9.16 -2.31 -11.92
N THR A 110 8.19 -2.71 -11.08
CA THR A 110 6.95 -3.41 -11.45
C THR A 110 7.16 -4.67 -12.29
N ARG A 111 8.36 -5.28 -12.20
CA ARG A 111 8.75 -6.46 -12.99
C ARG A 111 9.61 -7.42 -12.17
N GLY A 112 9.37 -7.45 -10.86
CA GLY A 112 10.13 -8.30 -9.96
C GLY A 112 11.61 -7.96 -10.02
N ARG A 113 12.44 -8.92 -10.44
CA ARG A 113 13.91 -8.71 -10.53
C ARG A 113 14.40 -8.34 -11.92
N HIS A 114 13.51 -8.32 -12.91
CA HIS A 114 13.89 -8.08 -14.29
C HIS A 114 13.84 -6.60 -14.62
N ASN A 115 14.75 -6.16 -15.49
CA ASN A 115 14.71 -4.79 -15.99
C ASN A 115 13.54 -4.64 -16.97
N PRO A 116 12.55 -3.75 -16.73
CA PRO A 116 11.41 -3.58 -17.64
C PRO A 116 11.83 -3.24 -19.09
N LEU A 117 12.98 -2.59 -19.29
CA LEU A 117 13.48 -2.20 -20.61
C LEU A 117 13.75 -3.39 -21.55
N GLU A 118 14.02 -4.59 -21.03
CA GLU A 118 14.25 -5.78 -21.86
C GLU A 118 12.98 -6.23 -22.62
N ARG A 119 11.79 -5.79 -22.19
CA ARG A 119 10.52 -6.06 -22.88
C ARG A 119 10.08 -4.91 -23.78
N ILE A 120 10.84 -3.83 -23.85
CA ILE A 120 10.54 -2.67 -24.70
C ILE A 120 11.22 -2.88 -26.06
N LYS A 121 10.43 -2.80 -27.13
CA LYS A 121 10.95 -2.80 -28.50
C LYS A 121 11.27 -1.38 -28.91
N PHE A 122 12.52 -1.13 -29.26
CA PHE A 122 12.98 0.15 -29.80
C PHE A 122 13.02 0.09 -31.33
N PHE A 123 12.68 1.20 -31.98
CA PHE A 123 12.95 1.39 -33.41
C PHE A 123 14.02 2.46 -33.58
N LYS A 124 14.86 2.31 -34.59
CA LYS A 124 15.82 3.31 -35.00
C LYS A 124 15.32 3.98 -36.27
N VAL A 125 15.18 5.30 -36.26
CA VAL A 125 14.98 6.06 -37.49
C VAL A 125 16.31 6.12 -38.22
N TRP A 126 16.50 5.29 -39.24
CA TRP A 126 17.55 5.50 -40.22
C TRP A 126 17.15 6.67 -41.13
N LYS A 127 18.11 7.52 -41.52
CA LYS A 127 17.89 8.69 -42.39
C LYS A 127 16.92 8.32 -43.51
N LEU A 128 15.72 8.88 -43.45
CA LEU A 128 14.74 8.79 -44.53
C LEU A 128 15.26 9.63 -45.69
N THR A 129 15.99 9.01 -46.61
CA THR A 129 16.12 9.57 -47.96
C THR A 129 14.80 9.25 -48.66
N PHE A 130 13.80 10.10 -48.47
CA PHE A 130 12.56 10.01 -49.24
C PHE A 130 12.88 10.42 -50.68
N PRO A 131 12.68 9.55 -51.70
CA PRO A 131 12.46 10.04 -53.05
C PRO A 131 11.16 10.84 -53.00
N ALA A 132 11.20 12.07 -53.52
CA ALA A 132 10.08 13.01 -53.47
C ALA A 132 8.77 12.35 -53.93
N ARG A 133 7.87 12.09 -52.96
CA ARG A 133 6.43 11.75 -53.05
C ARG A 133 6.06 10.58 -52.13
N THR A 134 6.01 10.85 -50.82
CA THR A 134 5.13 10.08 -49.94
C THR A 134 4.59 11.05 -48.90
N PHE A 135 3.26 11.21 -48.85
CA PHE A 135 2.58 12.07 -47.89
C PHE A 135 2.87 11.56 -46.48
N LEU A 136 3.55 12.38 -45.67
CA LEU A 136 3.71 12.16 -44.24
C LEU A 136 2.46 12.68 -43.53
N TYR A 137 1.67 11.79 -42.94
CA TYR A 137 0.66 12.15 -41.96
C TYR A 137 1.37 12.36 -40.61
N PHE A 138 1.38 13.60 -40.12
CA PHE A 138 1.84 13.93 -38.78
C PHE A 138 0.62 14.24 -37.90
N THR A 139 0.37 13.39 -36.92
CA THR A 139 -0.61 13.67 -35.86
C THR A 139 0.12 14.39 -34.73
N PHE A 140 -0.19 15.67 -34.52
CA PHE A 140 0.30 16.43 -33.38
C PHE A 140 -0.69 16.26 -32.23
N VAL A 141 -0.25 15.63 -31.14
CA VAL A 141 -0.96 15.64 -29.86
C VAL A 141 -0.43 16.84 -29.08
N TYR A 142 -1.27 17.85 -28.91
CA TYR A 142 -0.98 18.97 -28.02
C TYR A 142 -1.52 18.62 -26.64
N THR A 143 -0.66 18.72 -25.63
CA THR A 143 -1.03 18.67 -24.21
C THR A 143 -1.71 19.95 -23.78
#